data_AF-J3CUR3-F1
#
_entry.id   AF-J3CUR3-F1
#
_cell.length_a   1.000
_cell.length_b   1.000
_cell.length_c   1.000
_cell.angle_alpha   90.00
_cell.angle_beta   90.00
_cell.angle_gamma   90.00
#
_symmetry.space_group_name_H-M   'P 1'
#
loop_
_entity.id
_entity.type
_entity.pdbx_description
1 polymer ?
#
loop_
_entity_poly.entity_id
_entity_poly.type
_entity_poly.pdbx_seq_one_letter_code
_entity_poly.pdbx_strand_id
1 'polypeptide(L)'
;MSDAENSATAPQDDEKVVSRPRDSQFSAISPNAAGWFGAGLVGLALVCFVLVNWSTPTSSLGSAALAGTAILAIGLVALIVLSRAVGIVEPSAALGLPPGSIRALLALGLAIVFVSVASWVLGGLFDPTGRAISTVQMARGDVDAYRKNYPDRDYIIGETSVPVKSGTPTDVIVKVYLKQDQGMLDMAKQILTISATVLVTVVGFYFGSNSSSEALKSALAGLQGGAAGPATPDAVLGVGREIAGVATDVGKKMTALGSDPMAPLAAALRAASPDVQAKLAGTLVDAQQSFDSLKAAQTDLIAKADRAKELSATVKPDSSAADLMQTRDQLVALRTGVTEASRKFDQSLAAFTAAKDAILQGTAK
;
A
#
# COMPACT_ATOMS: atom_id res chain seq x y z
N MET A 1 18.01 -76.22 -17.58
CA MET A 1 16.85 -75.73 -18.36
C MET A 1 15.82 -75.36 -17.32
N SER A 2 15.74 -74.07 -17.06
CA SER A 2 15.19 -73.48 -15.85
C SER A 2 14.22 -72.40 -16.29
N ASP A 3 12.93 -72.64 -16.16
CA ASP A 3 11.90 -71.63 -16.28
C ASP A 3 11.05 -71.73 -15.02
N ALA A 4 11.29 -70.79 -14.10
CA ALA A 4 10.51 -70.60 -12.88
C ALA A 4 9.63 -69.35 -13.10
N GLU A 5 8.35 -69.59 -13.33
CA GLU A 5 7.31 -68.57 -13.38
C GLU A 5 7.18 -67.88 -12.02
N ASN A 6 7.44 -66.57 -12.00
CA ASN A 6 7.24 -65.70 -10.84
C ASN A 6 5.98 -64.84 -11.09
N SER A 7 4.82 -65.38 -10.72
CA SER A 7 3.53 -64.66 -10.77
C SER A 7 3.26 -64.04 -9.39
N ALA A 8 3.75 -62.81 -9.19
CA ALA A 8 3.48 -62.02 -8.00
C ALA A 8 2.22 -61.19 -8.21
N THR A 9 1.10 -61.67 -7.66
CA THR A 9 -0.18 -60.96 -7.59
C THR A 9 -0.09 -59.88 -6.51
N ALA A 10 -0.20 -58.61 -6.90
CA ALA A 10 -0.21 -57.48 -5.98
C ALA A 10 -1.53 -57.44 -5.17
N PRO A 11 -1.49 -57.07 -3.87
CA PRO A 11 -2.69 -56.93 -3.06
C PRO A 11 -3.47 -55.67 -3.48
N GLN A 12 -4.74 -55.85 -3.83
CA GLN A 12 -5.70 -54.75 -3.95
C GLN A 12 -6.03 -54.24 -2.55
N ASP A 13 -5.48 -53.09 -2.19
CA ASP A 13 -5.91 -52.33 -1.02
C ASP A 13 -7.29 -51.72 -1.30
N ASP A 14 -8.31 -52.28 -0.64
CA ASP A 14 -9.65 -51.71 -0.54
C ASP A 14 -9.57 -50.38 0.22
N GLU A 15 -9.35 -49.30 -0.54
CA GLU A 15 -9.44 -47.92 -0.05
C GLU A 15 -10.90 -47.65 0.37
N LYS A 16 -11.17 -47.83 1.67
CA LYS A 16 -12.39 -47.32 2.33
C LYS A 16 -12.47 -45.82 2.06
N VAL A 17 -13.29 -45.46 1.08
CA VAL A 17 -13.73 -44.10 0.79
C VAL A 17 -14.44 -43.58 2.04
N VAL A 18 -13.69 -42.90 2.90
CA VAL A 18 -14.22 -42.11 4.00
C VAL A 18 -14.99 -40.96 3.36
N SER A 19 -16.31 -41.12 3.26
CA SER A 19 -17.25 -40.08 2.88
C SER A 19 -17.15 -38.95 3.90
N ARG A 20 -16.28 -37.97 3.60
CA ARG A 20 -16.21 -36.72 4.36
C ARG A 20 -17.62 -36.13 4.41
N PRO A 21 -18.15 -35.82 5.60
CA PRO A 21 -19.45 -35.20 5.73
C PRO A 21 -19.44 -33.95 4.87
N ARG A 22 -20.43 -33.82 3.98
CA ARG A 22 -20.68 -32.61 3.19
C ARG A 22 -20.72 -31.45 4.17
N ASP A 23 -19.61 -30.71 4.23
CA ASP A 23 -19.53 -29.47 4.95
C ASP A 23 -20.70 -28.60 4.48
N SER A 24 -21.46 -28.20 5.49
CA SER A 24 -22.57 -27.25 5.47
C SER A 24 -22.65 -26.44 4.18
N GLN A 25 -23.69 -26.73 3.39
CA GLN A 25 -24.28 -25.80 2.45
C GLN A 25 -24.55 -24.48 3.19
N PHE A 26 -23.57 -23.57 3.21
CA PHE A 26 -23.89 -22.16 3.30
C PHE A 26 -24.68 -21.87 2.04
N SER A 27 -26.01 -21.91 2.17
CA SER A 27 -26.95 -21.59 1.10
C SER A 27 -26.48 -20.32 0.42
N ALA A 28 -25.96 -20.47 -0.80
CA ALA A 28 -25.44 -19.36 -1.58
C ALA A 28 -26.54 -18.31 -1.65
N ILE A 29 -26.28 -17.14 -1.04
CA ILE A 29 -27.20 -16.01 -1.07
C ILE A 29 -27.49 -15.75 -2.56
N SER A 30 -28.77 -15.79 -2.93
CA SER A 30 -29.13 -15.62 -4.34
C SER A 30 -28.58 -14.26 -4.83
N PRO A 31 -28.06 -14.17 -6.06
CA PRO A 31 -27.47 -12.94 -6.59
C PRO A 31 -28.38 -11.71 -6.43
N ASN A 32 -29.69 -11.93 -6.55
CA ASN A 32 -30.71 -10.92 -6.35
C ASN A 32 -30.75 -10.40 -4.91
N ALA A 33 -30.70 -11.28 -3.91
CA ALA A 33 -30.69 -10.88 -2.50
C ALA A 33 -29.45 -10.07 -2.14
N ALA A 34 -28.31 -10.42 -2.73
CA ALA A 34 -27.06 -9.71 -2.49
C ALA A 34 -27.03 -8.30 -3.13
N GLY A 35 -27.63 -8.14 -4.32
CA GLY A 35 -27.84 -6.84 -4.95
C GLY A 35 -28.76 -5.91 -4.14
N TRP A 36 -29.89 -6.43 -3.65
CA TRP A 36 -30.79 -5.66 -2.77
C TRP A 36 -30.14 -5.29 -1.45
N PHE A 37 -29.29 -6.16 -0.89
CA PHE A 37 -28.55 -5.86 0.33
C PHE A 37 -27.54 -4.72 0.11
N GLY A 38 -26.80 -4.75 -1.00
CA GLY A 38 -25.87 -3.68 -1.37
C GLY A 38 -26.59 -2.34 -1.58
N ALA A 39 -27.69 -2.33 -2.32
CA ALA A 39 -28.51 -1.13 -2.54
C ALA A 39 -29.09 -0.59 -1.23
N GLY A 40 -29.56 -1.48 -0.34
CA GLY A 40 -30.05 -1.11 1.00
C GLY A 40 -28.97 -0.47 1.86
N LEU A 41 -27.74 -0.97 1.81
CA LEU A 41 -26.61 -0.44 2.57
C LEU A 41 -26.19 0.95 2.08
N VAL A 42 -26.18 1.17 0.76
CA VAL A 42 -25.94 2.50 0.16
C VAL A 42 -27.07 3.47 0.51
N GLY A 43 -28.33 3.03 0.42
CA GLY A 43 -29.49 3.83 0.81
C GLY A 43 -29.42 4.24 2.28
N LEU A 44 -29.08 3.30 3.18
CA LEU A 44 -28.88 3.57 4.60
C LEU A 44 -27.75 4.58 4.83
N ALA A 45 -26.63 4.45 4.11
CA ALA A 45 -25.51 5.39 4.18
C ALA A 45 -25.94 6.81 3.85
N LEU A 46 -26.74 6.95 2.79
CA LEU A 46 -27.22 8.24 2.29
C LEU A 46 -28.24 8.86 3.26
N VAL A 47 -29.12 8.04 3.85
CA VAL A 47 -30.05 8.47 4.92
C VAL A 47 -29.28 8.92 6.16
N CYS A 48 -28.30 8.14 6.63
CA CYS A 48 -27.44 8.53 7.74
C CYS A 48 -26.70 9.84 7.45
N PHE A 49 -26.19 10.02 6.23
CA PHE A 49 -25.55 11.26 5.83
C PHE A 49 -26.51 12.46 5.90
N VAL A 50 -27.72 12.33 5.32
CA VAL A 50 -28.72 13.39 5.37
C VAL A 50 -29.09 13.70 6.82
N LEU A 51 -29.34 12.69 7.66
CA LEU A 51 -29.67 12.88 9.08
C LEU A 51 -28.56 13.56 9.86
N VAL A 52 -27.30 13.16 9.66
CA VAL A 52 -26.13 13.80 10.30
C VAL A 52 -26.04 15.25 9.84
N ASN A 53 -26.11 15.50 8.54
CA ASN A 53 -25.97 16.84 7.97
C ASN A 53 -27.13 17.77 8.39
N TRP A 54 -28.32 17.21 8.61
CA TRP A 54 -29.48 17.96 9.11
C TRP A 54 -29.40 18.26 10.60
N SER A 55 -28.77 17.37 11.37
CA SER A 55 -28.63 17.48 12.83
C SER A 55 -27.41 18.31 13.25
N THR A 56 -26.40 18.44 12.39
CA THR A 56 -25.23 19.27 12.66
C THR A 56 -25.48 20.71 12.23
N PRO A 57 -25.41 21.70 13.14
CA PRO A 57 -25.50 23.11 12.78
C PRO A 57 -24.50 23.46 11.68
N THR A 58 -25.00 24.08 10.61
CA THR A 58 -24.45 24.19 9.25
C THR A 58 -23.17 25.03 9.09
N SER A 59 -22.38 25.25 10.14
CA SER A 59 -21.33 26.29 10.13
C SER A 59 -19.91 25.78 10.30
N SER A 60 -19.70 24.46 10.34
CA SER A 60 -18.37 23.88 10.58
C SER A 60 -17.89 23.11 9.36
N LEU A 61 -16.83 23.59 8.70
CA LEU A 61 -16.14 22.84 7.63
C LEU A 61 -15.73 21.43 8.11
N GLY A 62 -15.44 21.29 9.41
CA GLY A 62 -15.10 20.02 10.05
C GLY A 62 -16.25 19.01 10.12
N SER A 63 -17.51 19.44 10.26
CA SER A 63 -18.64 18.50 10.21
C SER A 63 -18.85 17.96 8.80
N ALA A 64 -18.68 18.81 7.78
CA ALA A 64 -18.72 18.39 6.38
C ALA A 64 -17.60 17.39 6.06
N ALA A 65 -16.39 17.61 6.59
CA ALA A 65 -15.26 16.68 6.46
C ALA A 65 -15.55 15.30 7.06
N LEU A 66 -16.04 15.27 8.30
CA LEU A 66 -16.40 14.04 9.00
C LEU A 66 -17.52 13.30 8.29
N ALA A 67 -18.54 14.02 7.81
CA ALA A 67 -19.63 13.44 7.05
C ALA A 67 -19.13 12.84 5.72
N GLY A 68 -18.26 13.54 5.00
CA GLY A 68 -17.63 13.02 3.76
C GLY A 68 -16.79 11.76 4.02
N THR A 69 -16.05 11.74 5.13
CA THR A 69 -15.26 10.56 5.55
C THR A 69 -16.15 9.36 5.85
N ALA A 70 -17.25 9.59 6.59
CA ALA A 70 -18.21 8.54 6.92
C ALA A 70 -18.88 7.98 5.66
N ILE A 71 -19.28 8.83 4.71
CA ILE A 71 -19.81 8.38 3.42
C ILE A 71 -18.80 7.51 2.69
N LEU A 72 -17.53 7.95 2.60
CA LEU A 72 -16.49 7.21 1.89
C LEU A 72 -16.23 5.84 2.54
N ALA A 73 -16.18 5.78 3.87
CA ALA A 73 -16.02 4.52 4.61
C ALA A 73 -17.20 3.57 4.37
N ILE A 74 -18.43 4.07 4.39
CA ILE A 74 -19.61 3.23 4.12
C ILE A 74 -19.64 2.80 2.65
N GLY A 75 -19.29 3.68 1.73
CA GLY A 75 -19.16 3.36 0.30
C GLY A 75 -18.13 2.26 0.05
N LEU A 76 -17.02 2.27 0.77
CA LEU A 76 -16.00 1.22 0.74
C LEU A 76 -16.56 -0.13 1.20
N VAL A 77 -17.28 -0.15 2.32
CA VAL A 77 -17.93 -1.37 2.85
C VAL A 77 -18.98 -1.88 1.88
N ALA A 78 -19.80 -1.00 1.31
CA ALA A 78 -20.80 -1.35 0.31
C ALA A 78 -20.15 -1.96 -0.95
N LEU A 79 -19.02 -1.42 -1.40
CA LEU A 79 -18.26 -1.93 -2.55
C LEU A 79 -17.66 -3.32 -2.26
N ILE A 80 -17.16 -3.56 -1.04
CA ILE A 80 -16.70 -4.89 -0.60
C ILE A 80 -17.86 -5.88 -0.63
N VAL A 81 -19.00 -5.52 -0.04
CA VAL A 81 -20.22 -6.37 -0.01
C VAL A 81 -20.71 -6.67 -1.42
N LEU A 82 -20.73 -5.66 -2.31
CA LEU A 82 -21.14 -5.82 -3.70
C LEU A 82 -20.15 -6.71 -4.49
N SER A 83 -18.85 -6.55 -4.26
CA SER A 83 -17.84 -7.43 -4.89
C SER A 83 -18.02 -8.88 -4.47
N ARG A 84 -18.42 -9.10 -3.20
CA ARG A 84 -18.79 -10.42 -2.70
C ARG A 84 -20.08 -10.96 -3.31
N ALA A 85 -21.09 -10.12 -3.43
CA ALA A 85 -22.37 -10.44 -4.05
C ALA A 85 -22.23 -10.91 -5.50
N VAL A 86 -21.35 -10.26 -6.27
CA VAL A 86 -21.13 -10.57 -7.69
C VAL A 86 -20.26 -11.83 -7.88
N GLY A 87 -19.69 -12.38 -6.81
CA GLY A 87 -18.91 -13.61 -6.88
C GLY A 87 -17.51 -13.44 -7.50
N ILE A 88 -16.98 -12.21 -7.56
CA ILE A 88 -15.59 -11.93 -7.99
C ILE A 88 -14.59 -12.22 -6.85
N VAL A 89 -14.96 -13.15 -5.96
CA VAL A 89 -14.25 -13.41 -4.72
C VAL A 89 -13.35 -14.60 -4.93
N GLU A 90 -12.06 -14.37 -4.82
CA GLU A 90 -11.08 -15.44 -4.88
C GLU A 90 -10.75 -15.88 -3.44
N PRO A 91 -11.17 -17.08 -2.99
CA PRO A 91 -11.03 -17.49 -1.59
C PRO A 91 -9.59 -17.57 -1.10
N SER A 92 -8.64 -17.68 -2.02
CA SER A 92 -7.21 -17.74 -1.76
C SER A 92 -6.58 -16.37 -1.51
N ALA A 93 -7.29 -15.26 -1.77
CA ALA A 93 -6.81 -13.92 -1.54
C ALA A 93 -7.29 -13.37 -0.19
N ALA A 94 -6.45 -12.56 0.49
CA ALA A 94 -6.84 -11.90 1.73
C ALA A 94 -8.11 -11.05 1.49
N LEU A 95 -9.11 -11.20 2.37
CA LEU A 95 -10.45 -10.60 2.25
C LEU A 95 -11.32 -11.08 1.07
N GLY A 96 -10.83 -11.96 0.21
CA GLY A 96 -11.57 -12.48 -0.94
C GLY A 96 -11.73 -11.44 -2.05
N LEU A 97 -10.77 -10.53 -2.22
CA LEU A 97 -10.75 -9.58 -3.34
C LEU A 97 -9.61 -9.94 -4.30
N PRO A 98 -9.74 -9.64 -5.61
CA PRO A 98 -8.69 -9.88 -6.58
C PRO A 98 -7.33 -9.32 -6.13
N PRO A 99 -6.21 -9.98 -6.49
CA PRO A 99 -4.88 -9.50 -6.15
C PRO A 99 -4.66 -8.10 -6.74
N GLY A 100 -4.45 -7.12 -5.86
CA GLY A 100 -4.35 -5.69 -6.18
C GLY A 100 -5.44 -4.84 -5.53
N SER A 101 -6.66 -5.38 -5.39
CA SER A 101 -7.81 -4.67 -4.82
C SER A 101 -7.58 -4.27 -3.35
N ILE A 102 -6.97 -5.13 -2.54
CA ILE A 102 -6.64 -4.81 -1.14
C ILE A 102 -5.70 -3.59 -1.06
N ARG A 103 -4.71 -3.53 -1.94
CA ARG A 103 -3.75 -2.41 -1.96
C ARG A 103 -4.44 -1.12 -2.40
N ALA A 104 -5.34 -1.19 -3.39
CA ALA A 104 -6.15 -0.04 -3.80
C ALA A 104 -7.06 0.44 -2.67
N LEU A 105 -7.63 -0.50 -1.91
CA LEU A 105 -8.53 -0.23 -0.78
C LEU A 105 -7.77 0.39 0.40
N LEU A 106 -6.55 -0.08 0.68
CA LEU A 106 -5.65 0.54 1.66
C LEU A 106 -5.20 1.94 1.23
N ALA A 107 -4.81 2.12 -0.04
CA ALA A 107 -4.41 3.42 -0.58
C ALA A 107 -5.58 4.42 -0.52
N LEU A 108 -6.79 3.98 -0.90
CA LEU A 108 -8.00 4.78 -0.81
C LEU A 108 -8.35 5.08 0.65
N GLY A 109 -8.25 4.11 1.57
CA GLY A 109 -8.45 4.33 3.00
C GLY A 109 -7.49 5.37 3.60
N LEU A 110 -6.21 5.30 3.23
CA LEU A 110 -5.20 6.29 3.62
C LEU A 110 -5.49 7.68 3.03
N ALA A 111 -5.89 7.75 1.76
CA ALA A 111 -6.29 9.00 1.12
C ALA A 111 -7.52 9.62 1.81
N ILE A 112 -8.50 8.79 2.20
CA ILE A 112 -9.67 9.24 2.96
C ILE A 112 -9.22 9.84 4.29
N VAL A 113 -8.45 9.09 5.10
CA VAL A 113 -7.94 9.58 6.39
C VAL A 113 -7.14 10.87 6.21
N PHE A 114 -6.33 10.96 5.15
CA PHE A 114 -5.61 12.18 4.81
C PHE A 114 -6.55 13.35 4.56
N VAL A 115 -7.57 13.18 3.71
CA VAL A 115 -8.55 14.24 3.43
C VAL A 115 -9.35 14.61 4.68
N SER A 116 -9.68 13.64 5.55
CA SER A 116 -10.37 13.89 6.83
C SER A 116 -9.53 14.75 7.76
N VAL A 117 -8.27 14.35 7.99
CA VAL A 117 -7.35 15.07 8.88
C VAL A 117 -7.04 16.44 8.28
N ALA A 118 -6.74 16.50 6.98
CA ALA A 118 -6.47 17.76 6.29
C ALA A 118 -7.68 18.69 6.38
N SER A 119 -8.90 18.22 6.14
CA SER A 119 -10.10 19.06 6.19
C SER A 119 -10.50 19.45 7.62
N TRP A 120 -10.23 18.62 8.63
CA TRP A 120 -10.37 19.02 10.04
C TRP A 120 -9.36 20.11 10.42
N VAL A 121 -8.08 19.90 10.07
CA VAL A 121 -6.99 20.83 10.33
C VAL A 121 -7.21 22.16 9.59
N LEU A 122 -7.52 22.08 8.29
CA LEU A 122 -7.78 23.23 7.41
C LEU A 122 -9.10 23.91 7.76
N GLY A 123 -10.12 23.17 8.18
CA GLY A 123 -11.40 23.72 8.62
C GLY A 123 -11.30 24.57 9.88
N GLY A 124 -10.35 24.26 10.76
CA GLY A 124 -9.96 25.14 11.86
C GLY A 124 -9.07 26.32 11.43
N LEU A 125 -8.38 26.20 10.29
CA LEU A 125 -7.46 27.20 9.74
C LEU A 125 -8.17 28.29 8.91
N PHE A 126 -9.23 27.92 8.21
CA PHE A 126 -9.95 28.79 7.27
C PHE A 126 -11.03 29.65 7.91
N ASP A 127 -11.27 29.51 9.21
CA ASP A 127 -11.87 30.59 9.98
C ASP A 127 -10.72 31.48 10.46
N PRO A 128 -10.33 32.54 9.71
CA PRO A 128 -9.14 33.34 10.02
C PRO A 128 -9.24 34.01 11.40
N THR A 129 -10.46 34.08 11.94
CA THR A 129 -10.77 34.62 13.25
C THR A 129 -10.78 33.56 14.36
N GLY A 130 -10.85 32.25 14.06
CA GLY A 130 -10.94 31.19 15.05
C GLY A 130 -12.35 31.02 15.65
N ARG A 131 -12.50 30.18 16.68
CA ARG A 131 -13.81 29.94 17.32
C ARG A 131 -14.19 31.14 18.19
N ALA A 132 -15.36 31.73 17.94
CA ALA A 132 -15.91 32.78 18.81
C ALA A 132 -16.16 32.21 20.21
N ILE A 133 -15.54 32.81 21.22
CA ILE A 133 -15.72 32.45 22.64
C ILE A 133 -16.89 33.22 23.26
N SER A 134 -17.23 34.38 22.69
CA SER A 134 -18.34 35.20 23.13
C SER A 134 -18.96 35.93 21.94
N THR A 135 -20.29 36.00 21.91
CA THR A 135 -21.06 36.78 20.95
C THR A 135 -22.09 37.57 21.74
N VAL A 136 -21.96 38.89 21.77
CA VAL A 136 -22.84 39.77 22.54
C VAL A 136 -23.34 40.89 21.64
N GLN A 137 -24.64 41.14 21.64
CA GLN A 137 -25.23 42.33 21.02
C GLN A 137 -25.27 43.44 22.08
N MET A 138 -24.69 44.60 21.77
CA MET A 138 -24.65 45.74 22.68
C MET A 138 -24.70 47.06 21.91
N ALA A 139 -25.00 48.15 22.63
CA ALA A 139 -24.93 49.48 22.05
C ALA A 139 -23.48 49.82 21.68
N ARG A 140 -23.28 50.52 20.56
CA ARG A 140 -21.94 50.89 20.09
C ARG A 140 -21.10 51.66 21.12
N GLY A 141 -21.74 52.42 22.02
CA GLY A 141 -21.05 53.16 23.08
C GLY A 141 -20.40 52.27 24.15
N ASP A 142 -20.87 51.02 24.31
CA ASP A 142 -20.40 50.10 25.35
C ASP A 142 -19.22 49.22 24.88
N VAL A 143 -18.92 49.22 23.59
CA VAL A 143 -17.92 48.35 22.95
C VAL A 143 -16.52 48.58 23.53
N ASP A 144 -16.13 49.83 23.77
CA ASP A 144 -14.81 50.16 24.32
C ASP A 144 -14.65 49.68 25.76
N ALA A 145 -15.73 49.74 26.56
CA ALA A 145 -15.74 49.20 27.91
C ALA A 145 -15.67 47.66 27.88
N TYR A 146 -16.39 47.03 26.95
CA TYR A 146 -16.36 45.58 26.76
C TYR A 146 -14.98 45.09 26.27
N ARG A 147 -14.32 45.83 25.38
CA ARG A 147 -12.97 45.55 24.87
C ARG A 147 -11.94 45.48 26.00
N LYS A 148 -12.06 46.30 27.04
CA LYS A 148 -11.14 46.26 28.20
C LYS A 148 -11.16 44.94 28.97
N ASN A 149 -12.23 44.14 28.86
CA ASN A 149 -12.30 42.82 29.49
C ASN A 149 -11.47 41.76 28.75
N TYR A 150 -10.99 42.06 27.54
CA TYR A 150 -10.23 41.14 26.69
C TYR A 150 -8.92 41.79 26.23
N PRO A 151 -7.78 41.51 26.89
CA PRO A 151 -6.50 42.10 26.51
C PRO A 151 -6.11 41.71 25.06
N ASP A 152 -5.71 42.70 24.25
CA ASP A 152 -5.38 42.57 22.81
C ASP A 152 -4.31 41.50 22.47
N ARG A 153 -3.57 41.02 23.47
CA ARG A 153 -2.54 40.00 23.28
C ARG A 153 -3.12 38.64 22.92
N ASP A 154 -4.28 38.30 23.49
CA ASP A 154 -4.82 36.94 23.47
C ASP A 154 -6.14 36.83 22.69
N TYR A 155 -6.74 37.97 22.31
CA TYR A 155 -8.06 38.01 21.70
C TYR A 155 -8.11 38.91 20.45
N ILE A 156 -8.97 38.55 19.51
CA ILE A 156 -9.34 39.35 18.35
C ILE A 156 -10.82 39.70 18.50
N ILE A 157 -11.17 40.99 18.42
CA ILE A 157 -12.56 41.45 18.53
C ILE A 157 -13.07 41.85 17.14
N GLY A 158 -14.08 41.13 16.65
CA GLY A 158 -14.79 41.46 15.43
C GLY A 158 -16.09 42.20 15.73
N GLU A 159 -16.32 43.31 15.06
CA GLU A 159 -17.55 44.11 15.19
C GLU A 159 -18.37 43.99 13.90
N THR A 160 -19.64 43.60 14.02
CA THR A 160 -20.58 43.57 12.89
C THR A 160 -21.74 44.51 13.20
N SER A 161 -21.88 45.57 12.41
CA SER A 161 -23.00 46.50 12.51
C SER A 161 -24.30 45.80 12.11
N VAL A 162 -25.30 45.83 12.98
CA VAL A 162 -26.64 45.33 12.64
C VAL A 162 -27.42 46.50 12.02
N PRO A 163 -27.93 46.37 10.78
CA PRO A 163 -28.73 47.43 10.18
C PRO A 163 -30.00 47.64 11.02
N VAL A 164 -30.10 48.81 11.63
CA VAL A 164 -31.23 49.17 12.50
C VAL A 164 -32.46 49.48 11.65
N LYS A 165 -33.61 48.91 11.99
CA LYS A 165 -34.91 49.39 11.51
C LYS A 165 -35.25 50.69 12.24
N SER A 166 -34.86 51.82 11.64
CA SER A 166 -35.30 53.21 11.88
C SER A 166 -35.45 53.66 13.35
N GLY A 167 -34.47 54.43 13.84
CA GLY A 167 -34.65 55.38 14.96
C GLY A 167 -34.06 54.98 16.33
N THR A 168 -33.52 53.78 16.48
CA THR A 168 -32.82 53.33 17.70
C THR A 168 -31.29 53.39 17.54
N PRO A 169 -30.52 53.54 18.64
CA PRO A 169 -29.06 53.53 18.59
C PRO A 169 -28.54 52.26 17.89
N THR A 170 -27.45 52.40 17.14
CA THR A 170 -26.87 51.30 16.35
C THR A 170 -26.32 50.22 17.27
N ASP A 171 -27.07 49.13 17.41
CA ASP A 171 -26.57 47.92 18.01
C ASP A 171 -25.49 47.29 17.14
N VAL A 172 -24.46 46.78 17.80
CA VAL A 172 -23.38 46.02 17.17
C VAL A 172 -23.34 44.63 17.78
N ILE A 173 -23.10 43.63 16.94
CA ILE A 173 -22.76 42.28 17.41
C ILE A 173 -21.24 42.25 17.54
N VAL A 174 -20.78 42.13 18.78
CA VAL A 174 -19.37 41.96 19.11
C VAL A 174 -19.10 40.48 19.25
N LYS A 175 -18.19 39.95 18.41
CA LYS A 175 -17.68 38.59 18.51
C LYS A 175 -16.24 38.63 19.00
N VAL A 176 -15.98 37.96 20.11
CA VAL A 176 -14.63 37.79 20.65
C VAL A 176 -14.11 36.45 20.23
N TYR A 177 -12.91 36.44 19.67
CA TYR A 177 -12.20 35.25 19.26
C TYR A 177 -10.90 35.12 20.02
N LEU A 178 -10.49 33.88 20.30
CA LEU A 178 -9.16 33.61 20.82
C LEU A 178 -8.15 33.77 19.68
N LYS A 179 -7.09 34.54 19.89
CA LYS A 179 -6.00 34.66 18.92
C LYS A 179 -5.38 33.26 18.73
N GLN A 180 -5.29 32.81 17.47
CA GLN A 180 -4.68 31.52 17.18
C GLN A 180 -3.21 31.52 17.63
N ASP A 181 -2.85 30.49 18.39
CA ASP A 181 -1.45 30.21 18.71
C ASP A 181 -0.71 29.82 17.42
N GLN A 182 0.38 30.53 17.13
CA GLN A 182 1.24 30.25 15.99
C GLN A 182 1.81 28.82 16.07
N GLY A 183 1.99 28.29 17.28
CA GLY A 183 2.38 26.89 17.51
C GLY A 183 1.39 25.87 16.95
N MET A 184 0.08 26.12 17.07
CA MET A 184 -0.93 25.23 16.46
C MET A 184 -0.89 25.28 14.93
N LEU A 185 -0.67 26.45 14.34
CA LEU A 185 -0.55 26.59 12.88
C LEU A 185 0.66 25.82 12.34
N ASP A 186 1.78 25.86 13.05
CA ASP A 186 2.98 25.16 12.63
C ASP A 186 2.88 23.64 12.85
N MET A 187 2.23 23.21 13.94
CA MET A 187 1.90 21.79 14.15
C MET A 187 0.96 21.26 13.06
N ALA A 188 -0.07 22.03 12.69
CA ALA A 188 -0.99 21.71 11.59
C ALA A 188 -0.26 21.53 10.26
N LYS A 189 0.65 22.46 9.92
CA LYS A 189 1.50 22.35 8.72
C LYS A 189 2.36 21.09 8.76
N GLN A 190 3.00 20.80 9.90
CA GLN A 190 3.85 19.64 10.06
C GLN A 190 3.08 18.32 9.88
N ILE A 191 1.90 18.20 10.49
CA ILE A 191 1.03 17.03 10.32
C ILE A 191 0.62 16.88 8.85
N LEU A 192 0.26 17.97 8.18
CA LEU A 192 -0.12 17.95 6.77
C LEU A 192 1.06 17.50 5.89
N THR A 193 2.27 18.00 6.14
CA THR A 193 3.48 17.57 5.43
C THR A 193 3.80 16.10 5.65
N ILE A 194 3.79 15.62 6.90
CA ILE A 194 4.03 14.20 7.21
C ILE A 194 2.99 13.30 6.54
N SER A 195 1.72 13.72 6.56
CA SER A 195 0.66 12.91 5.97
C SER A 195 0.76 12.91 4.43
N ALA A 196 1.17 14.02 3.82
CA ALA A 196 1.42 14.10 2.38
C ALA A 196 2.60 13.23 1.93
N THR A 197 3.70 13.18 2.70
CA THR A 197 4.84 12.31 2.38
C THR A 197 4.45 10.84 2.47
N VAL A 198 3.73 10.44 3.53
CA VAL A 198 3.19 9.07 3.66
C VAL A 198 2.29 8.73 2.48
N LEU A 199 1.38 9.63 2.08
CA LEU A 199 0.51 9.41 0.92
C LEU A 199 1.31 9.23 -0.37
N VAL A 200 2.29 10.09 -0.65
CA VAL A 200 3.16 9.98 -1.83
C VAL A 200 3.95 8.67 -1.82
N THR A 201 4.49 8.26 -0.68
CA THR A 201 5.20 6.98 -0.56
C THR A 201 4.28 5.79 -0.83
N VAL A 202 3.07 5.79 -0.28
CA VAL A 202 2.09 4.70 -0.50
C VAL A 202 1.65 4.66 -1.96
N VAL A 203 1.36 5.82 -2.56
CA VAL A 203 0.99 5.96 -3.98
C VAL A 203 2.14 5.51 -4.89
N GLY A 204 3.37 5.93 -4.60
CA GLY A 204 4.56 5.53 -5.34
C GLY A 204 4.85 4.03 -5.25
N PHE A 205 4.67 3.44 -4.06
CA PHE A 205 4.79 1.98 -3.87
C PHE A 205 3.67 1.23 -4.60
N TYR A 206 2.44 1.76 -4.58
CA TYR A 206 1.29 1.18 -5.28
C TYR A 206 1.51 1.15 -6.79
N PHE A 207 1.78 2.30 -7.41
CA PHE A 207 1.99 2.38 -8.85
C PHE A 207 3.31 1.74 -9.30
N GLY A 208 4.37 1.80 -8.47
CA GLY A 208 5.64 1.13 -8.74
C GLY A 208 5.56 -0.40 -8.72
N SER A 209 4.82 -0.97 -7.75
CA SER A 209 4.64 -2.43 -7.65
C SER A 209 3.69 -2.98 -8.72
N ASN A 210 2.69 -2.22 -9.15
CA ASN A 210 1.81 -2.61 -10.25
C ASN A 210 2.51 -2.49 -11.61
N SER A 211 3.32 -1.45 -11.86
CA SER A 211 4.05 -1.34 -13.13
C SER A 211 5.01 -2.52 -13.35
N SER A 212 5.72 -2.94 -12.30
CA SER A 212 6.61 -4.11 -12.37
C SER A 212 5.83 -5.43 -12.48
N SER A 213 4.74 -5.60 -11.73
CA SER A 213 3.92 -6.81 -11.79
C SER A 213 3.09 -6.92 -13.07
N GLU A 214 2.61 -5.81 -13.64
CA GLU A 214 1.84 -5.77 -14.89
C GLU A 214 2.76 -5.83 -16.11
N ALA A 215 3.95 -5.23 -16.09
CA ALA A 215 4.96 -5.49 -17.10
C ALA A 215 5.31 -6.99 -17.12
N LEU A 216 5.50 -7.59 -15.94
CA LEU A 216 5.73 -9.02 -15.81
C LEU A 216 4.51 -9.85 -16.26
N LYS A 217 3.29 -9.47 -15.87
CA LYS A 217 2.05 -10.18 -16.23
C LYS A 217 1.68 -10.02 -17.70
N SER A 218 1.89 -8.85 -18.30
CA SER A 218 1.69 -8.58 -19.73
C SER A 218 2.74 -9.31 -20.56
N ALA A 219 4.00 -9.33 -20.10
CA ALA A 219 5.01 -10.23 -20.66
C ALA A 219 4.59 -11.70 -20.51
N LEU A 220 4.08 -12.11 -19.34
CA LEU A 220 3.56 -13.47 -19.14
C LEU A 220 2.35 -13.78 -20.01
N ALA A 221 1.40 -12.86 -20.18
CA ALA A 221 0.15 -13.05 -20.91
C ALA A 221 0.39 -13.06 -22.42
N GLY A 222 1.31 -12.23 -22.93
CA GLY A 222 1.81 -12.34 -24.30
C GLY A 222 2.50 -13.69 -24.56
N LEU A 223 3.12 -14.28 -23.53
CA LEU A 223 3.82 -15.57 -23.63
C LEU A 223 2.93 -16.80 -23.32
N GLN A 224 1.86 -16.66 -22.54
CA GLN A 224 0.88 -17.71 -22.22
C GLN A 224 -0.25 -17.76 -23.25
N GLY A 225 -0.70 -16.62 -23.79
CA GLY A 225 -1.42 -16.58 -25.07
C GLY A 225 -0.55 -17.13 -26.21
N GLY A 226 0.77 -17.00 -26.08
CA GLY A 226 1.76 -17.66 -26.92
C GLY A 226 2.06 -19.12 -26.57
N ALA A 227 1.55 -19.72 -25.49
CA ALA A 227 1.74 -21.16 -25.22
C ALA A 227 0.97 -22.03 -26.22
N ALA A 228 -0.09 -21.47 -26.81
CA ALA A 228 -0.76 -22.01 -27.99
C ALA A 228 -0.30 -21.36 -29.31
N GLY A 229 0.57 -20.34 -29.25
CA GLY A 229 1.16 -19.71 -30.43
C GLY A 229 2.37 -20.49 -30.94
N PRO A 230 2.68 -20.44 -32.25
CA PRO A 230 3.82 -21.14 -32.81
C PRO A 230 5.11 -20.71 -32.10
N ALA A 231 5.94 -21.68 -31.73
CA ALA A 231 7.27 -21.41 -31.19
C ALA A 231 8.13 -20.80 -32.30
N THR A 232 8.14 -19.48 -32.40
CA THR A 232 8.99 -18.75 -33.35
C THR A 232 10.35 -18.47 -32.71
N PRO A 233 11.44 -18.40 -33.49
CA PRO A 233 12.76 -18.04 -32.99
C PRO A 233 12.74 -16.74 -32.14
N ASP A 234 12.01 -15.72 -32.59
CA ASP A 234 11.91 -14.44 -31.89
C ASP A 234 11.28 -14.55 -30.50
N ALA A 235 10.25 -15.40 -30.34
CA ALA A 235 9.61 -15.63 -29.06
C ALA A 235 10.58 -16.30 -28.07
N VAL A 236 11.36 -17.28 -28.53
CA VAL A 236 12.36 -17.98 -27.72
C VAL A 236 13.49 -17.04 -27.30
N LEU A 237 14.03 -16.26 -28.26
CA LEU A 237 15.06 -15.24 -27.99
C LEU A 237 14.55 -14.11 -27.09
N GLY A 238 13.25 -13.81 -27.13
CA GLY A 238 12.60 -12.87 -26.21
C GLY A 238 12.74 -13.29 -24.75
N VAL A 239 12.48 -14.57 -24.44
CA VAL A 239 12.61 -15.11 -23.07
C VAL A 239 14.06 -15.04 -22.58
N GLY A 240 15.04 -15.37 -23.45
CA GLY A 240 16.46 -15.27 -23.11
C GLY A 240 16.89 -13.84 -22.74
N ARG A 241 16.44 -12.84 -23.52
CA ARG A 241 16.71 -11.41 -23.25
C ARG A 241 16.09 -10.95 -21.93
N GLU A 242 14.88 -11.40 -21.60
CA GLU A 242 14.22 -11.07 -20.34
C GLU A 242 15.02 -11.58 -19.13
N ILE A 243 15.46 -12.85 -19.17
CA ILE A 243 16.28 -13.45 -18.12
C ILE A 243 17.57 -12.64 -17.93
N ALA A 244 18.24 -12.26 -19.03
CA ALA A 244 19.45 -11.45 -18.98
C ALA A 244 19.19 -10.05 -18.39
N GLY A 245 18.04 -9.45 -18.69
CA GLY A 245 17.61 -8.17 -18.11
C GLY A 245 17.48 -8.23 -16.59
N VAL A 246 16.81 -9.27 -16.06
CA VAL A 246 16.67 -9.47 -14.61
C VAL A 246 18.03 -9.61 -13.92
N ALA A 247 18.93 -10.42 -14.47
CA ALA A 247 20.27 -10.59 -13.93
C ALA A 247 21.08 -9.28 -13.96
N THR A 248 20.93 -8.48 -15.02
CA THR A 248 21.57 -7.17 -15.14
C THR A 248 21.08 -6.20 -14.07
N ASP A 249 19.78 -6.13 -13.83
CA ASP A 249 19.21 -5.22 -12.83
C ASP A 249 19.58 -5.63 -11.39
N VAL A 250 19.63 -6.93 -11.10
CA VAL A 250 20.18 -7.43 -9.84
C VAL A 250 21.66 -7.09 -9.69
N GLY A 251 22.44 -7.21 -10.76
CA GLY A 251 23.83 -6.76 -10.80
C GLY A 251 23.98 -5.27 -10.47
N LYS A 252 23.13 -4.40 -11.04
CA LYS A 252 23.12 -2.96 -10.71
C LYS A 252 22.79 -2.71 -9.24
N LYS A 253 21.78 -3.40 -8.69
CA LYS A 253 21.42 -3.30 -7.26
C LYS A 253 22.60 -3.70 -6.36
N MET A 254 23.31 -4.78 -6.69
CA MET A 254 24.51 -5.20 -5.94
C MET A 254 25.64 -4.18 -6.03
N THR A 255 25.93 -3.64 -7.23
CA THR A 255 26.94 -2.59 -7.40
C THR A 255 26.57 -1.31 -6.62
N ALA A 256 25.27 -0.98 -6.52
CA ALA A 256 24.80 0.17 -5.77
C ALA A 256 25.01 0.05 -4.24
N LEU A 257 25.20 -1.16 -3.71
CA LEU A 257 25.59 -1.38 -2.31
C LEU A 257 27.07 -1.01 -2.05
N GLY A 258 27.88 -0.86 -3.10
CA GLY A 258 29.32 -0.65 -3.00
C GLY A 258 30.12 -1.97 -2.97
N SER A 259 31.45 -1.86 -3.03
CA SER A 259 32.36 -3.03 -3.05
C SER A 259 32.43 -3.76 -1.71
N ASP A 260 32.20 -3.05 -0.60
CA ASP A 260 32.16 -3.60 0.76
C ASP A 260 31.08 -2.91 1.61
N PRO A 261 29.81 -3.33 1.48
CA PRO A 261 28.71 -2.73 2.24
C PRO A 261 28.77 -3.04 3.75
N MET A 262 29.59 -4.01 4.18
CA MET A 262 29.73 -4.40 5.59
C MET A 262 30.80 -3.59 6.32
N ALA A 263 31.85 -3.13 5.62
CA ALA A 263 32.88 -2.26 6.19
C ALA A 263 32.35 -1.06 6.99
N PRO A 264 31.45 -0.20 6.45
CA PRO A 264 30.97 0.97 7.20
C PRO A 264 30.15 0.56 8.43
N LEU A 265 29.42 -0.55 8.38
CA LEU A 265 28.66 -1.07 9.52
C LEU A 265 29.56 -1.59 10.63
N ALA A 266 30.57 -2.38 10.26
CA ALA A 266 31.56 -2.86 11.21
C ALA A 266 32.38 -1.71 11.82
N ALA A 267 32.69 -0.67 11.05
CA ALA A 267 33.36 0.54 11.55
C ALA A 267 32.47 1.32 12.52
N ALA A 268 31.20 1.55 12.18
CA ALA A 268 30.24 2.22 13.05
C ALA A 268 30.05 1.47 14.37
N LEU A 269 29.93 0.13 14.32
CA LEU A 269 29.81 -0.68 15.51
C LEU A 269 31.06 -0.58 16.40
N ARG A 270 32.27 -0.68 15.83
CA ARG A 270 33.53 -0.55 16.59
C ARG A 270 33.70 0.83 17.25
N ALA A 271 33.15 1.88 16.65
CA ALA A 271 33.18 3.23 17.21
C ALA A 271 32.15 3.45 18.33
N ALA A 272 31.15 2.57 18.47
CA ALA A 272 30.10 2.67 19.47
C ALA A 272 30.58 2.32 20.87
N SER A 273 29.82 2.71 21.90
CA SER A 273 30.08 2.31 23.28
C SER A 273 29.95 0.78 23.47
N PRO A 274 30.65 0.17 24.46
CA PRO A 274 30.60 -1.28 24.67
C PRO A 274 29.18 -1.85 24.85
N ASP A 275 28.29 -1.10 25.51
CA ASP A 275 26.89 -1.51 25.70
C ASP A 275 26.10 -1.53 24.38
N VAL A 276 26.35 -0.56 23.49
CA VAL A 276 25.74 -0.52 22.16
C VAL A 276 26.32 -1.61 21.28
N GLN A 277 27.63 -1.87 21.37
CA GLN A 277 28.30 -2.98 20.68
C GLN A 277 27.66 -4.32 21.03
N ALA A 278 27.47 -4.60 22.32
CA ALA A 278 26.87 -5.85 22.78
C ALA A 278 25.42 -6.02 22.28
N LYS A 279 24.64 -4.93 22.26
CA LYS A 279 23.24 -4.95 21.76
C LYS A 279 23.13 -5.16 20.26
N LEU A 280 24.05 -4.60 19.48
CA LEU A 280 23.98 -4.60 18.01
C LEU A 280 24.81 -5.72 17.35
N ALA A 281 25.60 -6.48 18.11
CA ALA A 281 26.40 -7.59 17.59
C ALA A 281 25.54 -8.63 16.83
N GLY A 282 24.36 -8.96 17.37
CA GLY A 282 23.41 -9.86 16.69
C GLY A 282 22.91 -9.29 15.36
N THR A 283 22.56 -8.00 15.32
CA THR A 283 22.12 -7.32 14.10
C THR A 283 23.20 -7.29 13.02
N LEU A 284 24.48 -7.18 13.41
CA LEU A 284 25.60 -7.27 12.45
C LEU A 284 25.72 -8.68 11.84
N VAL A 285 25.50 -9.73 12.63
CA VAL A 285 25.46 -11.12 12.14
C VAL A 285 24.29 -11.32 11.16
N ASP A 286 23.10 -10.80 11.49
CA ASP A 286 21.93 -10.88 10.61
C ASP A 286 22.16 -10.12 9.29
N ALA A 287 22.82 -8.95 9.35
CA ALA A 287 23.23 -8.20 8.17
C ALA A 287 24.20 -9.00 7.29
N GLN A 288 25.21 -9.64 7.92
CA GLN A 288 26.18 -10.48 7.21
C GLN A 288 25.49 -11.67 6.52
N GLN A 289 24.62 -12.40 7.23
CA GLN A 289 23.88 -13.53 6.67
C GLN A 289 22.97 -13.12 5.50
N SER A 290 22.32 -11.96 5.62
CA SER A 290 21.48 -11.39 4.54
C SER A 290 22.33 -11.02 3.33
N PHE A 291 23.53 -10.46 3.54
CA PHE A 291 24.45 -10.11 2.46
C PHE A 291 25.04 -11.34 1.76
N ASP A 292 25.36 -12.40 2.51
CA ASP A 292 25.81 -13.67 1.91
C ASP A 292 24.69 -14.33 1.09
N SER A 293 23.44 -14.23 1.58
CA SER A 293 22.25 -14.68 0.83
C SER A 293 22.04 -13.87 -0.46
N LEU A 294 22.30 -12.56 -0.45
CA LEU A 294 22.29 -11.71 -1.65
C LEU A 294 23.32 -12.15 -2.67
N LYS A 295 24.56 -12.41 -2.24
CA LYS A 295 25.63 -12.90 -3.12
C LYS A 295 25.27 -14.25 -3.73
N ALA A 296 24.78 -15.20 -2.93
CA ALA A 296 24.35 -16.51 -3.41
C ALA A 296 23.23 -16.39 -4.46
N ALA A 297 22.21 -15.55 -4.20
CA ALA A 297 21.13 -15.31 -5.15
C ALA A 297 21.62 -14.62 -6.44
N GLN A 298 22.56 -13.67 -6.35
CA GLN A 298 23.18 -13.04 -7.50
C GLN A 298 23.96 -14.05 -8.35
N THR A 299 24.78 -14.89 -7.73
CA THR A 299 25.55 -15.93 -8.43
C THR A 299 24.63 -16.92 -9.15
N ASP A 300 23.56 -17.37 -8.49
CA ASP A 300 22.55 -18.26 -9.09
C ASP A 300 21.83 -17.59 -10.29
N LEU A 301 21.51 -16.29 -10.17
CA LEU A 301 20.92 -15.52 -11.27
C LEU A 301 21.86 -15.37 -12.47
N ILE A 302 23.14 -15.08 -12.23
CA ILE A 302 24.15 -14.98 -13.30
C ILE A 302 24.27 -16.34 -14.00
N ALA A 303 24.40 -17.44 -13.25
CA ALA A 303 24.52 -18.77 -13.82
C ALA A 303 23.28 -19.15 -14.67
N LYS A 304 22.07 -18.81 -14.21
CA LYS A 304 20.83 -19.02 -14.98
C LYS A 304 20.77 -18.14 -16.22
N ALA A 305 21.26 -16.90 -16.16
CA ALA A 305 21.31 -16.00 -17.31
C ALA A 305 22.33 -16.45 -18.35
N ASP A 306 23.48 -16.94 -17.93
CA ASP A 306 24.49 -17.53 -18.82
C ASP A 306 23.92 -18.78 -19.52
N ARG A 307 23.24 -19.66 -18.77
CA ARG A 307 22.56 -20.82 -19.36
C ARG A 307 21.45 -20.42 -20.32
N ALA A 308 20.68 -19.37 -20.01
CA ALA A 308 19.66 -18.86 -20.92
C ALA A 308 20.27 -18.28 -22.21
N LYS A 309 21.44 -17.64 -22.10
CA LYS A 309 22.22 -17.15 -23.25
C LYS A 309 22.73 -18.30 -24.11
N GLU A 310 23.26 -19.36 -23.50
CA GLU A 310 23.69 -20.58 -24.21
C GLU A 310 22.52 -21.23 -24.97
N LEU A 311 21.37 -21.42 -24.32
CA LEU A 311 20.17 -21.95 -24.97
C LEU A 311 19.63 -21.03 -26.07
N SER A 312 19.71 -19.71 -25.88
CA SER A 312 19.30 -18.77 -26.92
C SER A 312 20.24 -18.82 -28.13
N ALA A 313 21.52 -19.14 -27.94
CA ALA A 313 22.49 -19.26 -29.03
C ALA A 313 22.28 -20.52 -29.89
N THR A 314 21.56 -21.54 -29.40
CA THR A 314 21.21 -22.72 -30.21
C THR A 314 20.03 -22.47 -31.15
N VAL A 315 19.29 -21.38 -30.95
CA VAL A 315 18.14 -21.00 -31.79
C VAL A 315 18.63 -20.35 -33.08
N LYS A 316 18.51 -21.07 -34.19
CA LYS A 316 18.73 -20.57 -35.55
C LYS A 316 17.42 -20.17 -36.24
N PRO A 317 17.42 -19.27 -37.25
CA PRO A 317 16.22 -18.91 -38.00
C PRO A 317 15.49 -20.09 -38.67
N ASP A 318 16.22 -21.16 -38.98
CA ASP A 318 15.75 -22.39 -39.63
C ASP A 318 15.53 -23.56 -38.64
N SER A 319 15.56 -23.30 -37.32
CA SER A 319 15.33 -24.34 -36.31
C SER A 319 13.97 -25.00 -36.49
N SER A 320 13.91 -26.32 -36.27
CA SER A 320 12.65 -27.03 -36.35
C SER A 320 11.69 -26.58 -35.24
N ALA A 321 10.38 -26.71 -35.47
CA ALA A 321 9.37 -26.39 -34.46
C ALA A 321 9.59 -27.19 -33.16
N ALA A 322 10.06 -28.43 -33.26
CA ALA A 322 10.37 -29.28 -32.10
C ALA A 322 11.54 -28.72 -31.28
N ASP A 323 12.64 -28.33 -31.94
CA ASP A 323 13.81 -27.75 -31.27
C ASP A 323 13.46 -26.41 -30.59
N LEU A 324 12.64 -25.61 -31.26
CA LEU A 324 12.15 -24.34 -30.72
C LEU A 324 11.26 -24.54 -29.49
N MET A 325 10.36 -25.53 -29.52
CA MET A 325 9.54 -25.89 -28.35
C MET A 325 10.39 -26.39 -27.19
N GLN A 326 11.34 -27.30 -27.44
CA GLN A 326 12.22 -27.81 -26.39
C GLN A 326 13.07 -26.69 -25.75
N THR A 327 13.67 -25.82 -26.57
CA THR A 327 14.48 -24.70 -26.09
C THR A 327 13.63 -23.71 -25.30
N ARG A 328 12.41 -23.42 -25.78
CA ARG A 328 11.44 -22.58 -25.08
C ARG A 328 11.10 -23.14 -23.71
N ASP A 329 10.79 -24.42 -23.60
CA ASP A 329 10.41 -25.04 -22.33
C ASP A 329 11.54 -24.97 -21.30
N GLN A 330 12.78 -25.20 -21.76
CA GLN A 330 13.98 -25.03 -20.92
C GLN A 330 14.17 -23.57 -20.47
N LEU A 331 13.97 -22.60 -21.36
CA LEU A 331 14.04 -21.19 -21.01
C LEU A 331 12.90 -20.75 -20.06
N VAL A 332 11.69 -21.29 -20.21
CA VAL A 332 10.57 -21.04 -19.29
C VAL A 332 10.84 -21.61 -17.90
N ALA A 333 11.44 -22.81 -17.82
CA ALA A 333 11.88 -23.38 -16.56
C ALA A 333 12.96 -22.51 -15.90
N LEU A 334 13.96 -22.05 -16.66
CA LEU A 334 14.98 -21.11 -16.17
C LEU A 334 14.37 -19.80 -15.68
N ARG A 335 13.42 -19.23 -16.43
CA ARG A 335 12.73 -17.99 -16.06
C ARG A 335 11.99 -18.11 -14.73
N THR A 336 11.33 -19.24 -14.49
CA THR A 336 10.68 -19.52 -13.19
C THR A 336 11.73 -19.51 -12.07
N GLY A 337 12.86 -20.19 -12.28
CA GLY A 337 13.99 -20.19 -11.34
C GLY A 337 14.63 -18.81 -11.13
N VAL A 338 14.67 -17.96 -12.17
CA VAL A 338 15.14 -16.57 -12.10
C VAL A 338 14.17 -15.70 -11.30
N THR A 339 12.87 -15.89 -11.49
CA THR A 339 11.83 -15.14 -10.75
C THR A 339 11.90 -15.46 -9.26
N GLU A 340 12.08 -16.73 -8.90
CA GLU A 340 12.24 -17.14 -7.51
C GLU A 340 13.54 -16.57 -6.90
N ALA A 341 14.66 -16.66 -7.62
CA ALA A 341 15.93 -16.12 -7.17
C ALA A 341 15.90 -14.59 -7.01
N SER A 342 15.24 -13.87 -7.93
CA SER A 342 15.01 -12.42 -7.79
C SER A 342 14.17 -12.07 -6.57
N ARG A 343 13.14 -12.87 -6.25
CA ARG A 343 12.34 -12.65 -5.03
C ARG A 343 13.17 -12.85 -3.77
N LYS A 344 13.98 -13.93 -3.72
CA LYS A 344 14.91 -14.19 -2.60
C LYS A 344 15.94 -13.07 -2.45
N PHE A 345 16.44 -12.54 -3.57
CA PHE A 345 17.31 -11.37 -3.59
C PHE A 345 16.63 -10.15 -2.96
N ASP A 346 15.43 -9.78 -3.41
CA ASP A 346 14.73 -8.61 -2.87
C ASP A 346 14.39 -8.75 -1.37
N GLN A 347 14.04 -9.97 -0.92
CA GLN A 347 13.83 -10.26 0.50
C GLN A 347 15.12 -10.07 1.32
N SER A 348 16.24 -10.59 0.82
CA SER A 348 17.54 -10.46 1.48
C SER A 348 18.03 -9.01 1.49
N LEU A 349 17.72 -8.23 0.44
CA LEU A 349 18.06 -6.82 0.34
C LEU A 349 17.28 -5.99 1.37
N ALA A 350 15.99 -6.28 1.55
CA ALA A 350 15.17 -5.65 2.56
C ALA A 350 15.67 -5.95 3.97
N ALA A 351 15.99 -7.23 4.26
CA ALA A 351 16.54 -7.64 5.55
C ALA A 351 17.89 -6.97 5.84
N PHE A 352 18.80 -6.95 4.86
CA PHE A 352 20.08 -6.25 4.96
C PHE A 352 19.90 -4.76 5.24
N THR A 353 18.99 -4.09 4.52
CA THR A 353 18.73 -2.65 4.70
C THR A 353 18.18 -2.35 6.09
N ALA A 354 17.24 -3.17 6.59
CA ALA A 354 16.69 -3.02 7.93
C ALA A 354 17.76 -3.18 9.01
N ALA A 355 18.65 -4.18 8.88
CA ALA A 355 19.75 -4.39 9.81
C ALA A 355 20.77 -3.23 9.77
N LYS A 356 21.11 -2.77 8.57
CA LYS A 356 21.97 -1.59 8.35
C LYS A 356 21.42 -0.37 9.08
N ASP A 357 20.14 -0.06 8.88
CA ASP A 357 19.50 1.12 9.47
C ASP A 357 19.42 1.02 10.99
N ALA A 358 19.12 -0.17 11.53
CA ALA A 358 19.12 -0.42 12.97
C ALA A 358 20.50 -0.18 13.61
N ILE A 359 21.58 -0.62 12.96
CA ILE A 359 22.94 -0.35 13.42
C ILE A 359 23.22 1.15 13.41
N LEU A 360 22.98 1.83 12.29
CA LEU A 360 23.26 3.27 12.15
C LEU A 360 22.49 4.11 13.19
N GLN A 361 21.21 3.79 13.42
CA GLN A 361 20.39 4.46 14.43
C GLN A 361 20.86 4.18 15.86
N GLY A 362 21.31 2.95 16.14
CA GLY A 362 21.83 2.58 17.45
C GLY A 362 23.17 3.24 17.78
N THR A 363 24.02 3.44 16.77
CA THR A 363 25.34 4.08 16.93
C THR A 363 25.31 5.60 16.98
N ALA A 364 24.20 6.22 16.57
CA ALA A 364 24.05 7.68 16.57
C ALA A 364 23.63 8.27 17.93
N LYS A 365 23.31 7.42 18.92
CA LYS A 365 22.87 7.82 20.27
C LYS A 365 24.02 7.79 21.26
#